data_AF-A0A845F756-F1
#
_entry.id   AF-A0A845F756-F1
#
_cell.length_a   1.000
_cell.length_b   1.000
_cell.length_c   1.000
_cell.angle_alpha   90.00
_cell.angle_beta   90.00
_cell.angle_gamma   90.00
#
_symmetry.space_group_name_H-M   'P 1'
#
loop_
_entity.id
_entity.type
_entity.pdbx_description
1 polymer ?
#
loop_
_entity_poly.entity_id
_entity_poly.type
_entity_poly.pdbx_seq_one_letter_code
_entity_poly.pdbx_strand_id
1 'polypeptide(L)'
;MKKMDPQKAKAYFRLRTTLIIIYLAIGAIVSFGVVLFAESLQSFTVMGIPLPYYMGAQGAIITFIALLFFNAIISDVVDKKFGLVPKEDSDQNQVVNQ
;
A
#
# COMPACT_ATOMS: atom_id res chain seq x y z
N MET A 1 -12.53 -14.40 22.68
CA MET A 1 -12.36 -13.86 21.31
C MET A 1 -13.74 -13.59 20.71
N LYS A 2 -14.09 -12.32 20.46
CA LYS A 2 -15.38 -11.95 19.86
C LYS A 2 -15.44 -12.57 18.45
N LYS A 3 -16.31 -13.57 18.25
CA LYS A 3 -16.44 -14.24 16.95
C LYS A 3 -16.95 -13.21 15.95
N MET A 4 -16.11 -12.84 14.98
CA MET A 4 -16.56 -11.98 13.89
C MET A 4 -17.65 -12.71 13.11
N ASP A 5 -18.71 -12.00 12.76
CA ASP A 5 -19.78 -12.53 11.92
C ASP A 5 -19.17 -13.10 10.61
N PRO A 6 -19.46 -14.36 10.24
CA PRO A 6 -18.83 -15.03 9.09
C PRO A 6 -18.99 -14.26 7.77
N GLN A 7 -20.05 -13.44 7.61
CA GLN A 7 -20.21 -12.60 6.42
C GLN A 7 -19.19 -11.45 6.38
N LYS A 8 -18.96 -10.78 7.52
CA LYS A 8 -17.96 -9.71 7.64
C LYS A 8 -16.53 -10.24 7.44
N ALA A 9 -16.23 -11.43 7.97
CA ALA A 9 -14.93 -12.07 7.78
C ALA A 9 -14.63 -12.39 6.31
N LYS A 10 -15.62 -12.90 5.55
CA LYS A 10 -15.46 -13.15 4.11
C LYS A 10 -15.25 -11.85 3.32
N ALA A 11 -16.00 -10.80 3.62
CA ALA A 11 -15.85 -9.51 2.95
C ALA A 11 -14.47 -8.89 3.18
N TYR A 12 -13.99 -8.93 4.43
CA TYR A 12 -12.66 -8.46 4.79
C TYR A 12 -11.54 -9.24 4.08
N PHE A 13 -11.64 -10.57 4.05
CA PHE A 13 -10.66 -11.41 3.37
C PHE A 13 -10.62 -11.12 1.86
N ARG A 14 -11.78 -11.02 1.22
CA ARG A 14 -11.87 -10.68 -0.21
C ARG A 14 -11.23 -9.32 -0.49
N LEU A 15 -11.47 -8.33 0.35
CA LEU A 15 -10.90 -7.00 0.18
C LEU A 15 -9.37 -7.02 0.30
N ARG A 16 -8.81 -7.68 1.31
CA ARG A 16 -7.36 -7.85 1.45
C ARG A 16 -6.73 -8.53 0.23
N THR A 17 -7.34 -9.60 -0.28
CA THR A 17 -6.87 -10.28 -1.48
C THR A 17 -6.93 -9.37 -2.71
N THR A 18 -7.99 -8.58 -2.87
CA THR A 18 -8.08 -7.59 -3.96
C THR A 18 -6.96 -6.54 -3.87
N LEU A 19 -6.61 -6.07 -2.67
CA LEU A 19 -5.49 -5.14 -2.49
C LEU A 19 -4.15 -5.77 -2.92
N ILE A 20 -3.90 -7.02 -2.54
CA ILE A 20 -2.69 -7.74 -2.98
C ILE A 20 -2.64 -7.83 -4.51
N ILE A 21 -3.74 -8.18 -5.15
CA ILE A 21 -3.82 -8.24 -6.63
C ILE A 21 -3.54 -6.87 -7.25
N ILE A 22 -4.08 -5.79 -6.68
CA ILE A 22 -3.82 -4.43 -7.15
C ILE A 22 -2.33 -4.09 -7.04
N TYR A 23 -1.66 -4.42 -5.93
CA TYR A 23 -0.23 -4.14 -5.78
C TYR A 23 0.63 -4.94 -6.76
N LEU A 24 0.27 -6.20 -7.02
CA LEU A 24 0.93 -7.01 -8.05
C LEU A 24 0.71 -6.41 -9.44
N ALA A 25 -0.51 -5.94 -9.75
CA ALA A 25 -0.82 -5.28 -11.01
C ALA A 25 -0.03 -3.98 -11.18
N ILE A 26 0.05 -3.13 -10.14
CA ILE A 26 0.85 -1.90 -10.18
C ILE A 26 2.34 -2.25 -10.37
N GLY A 27 2.86 -3.22 -9.63
CA GLY A 27 4.24 -3.68 -9.76
C GLY A 27 4.56 -4.16 -11.18
N ALA A 28 3.64 -4.93 -11.79
CA ALA A 28 3.75 -5.36 -13.18
C ALA A 28 3.72 -4.16 -14.14
N ILE A 29 2.74 -3.25 -14.00
CA ILE A 29 2.62 -2.07 -14.86
C ILE A 29 3.88 -1.20 -14.80
N VAL A 30 4.44 -0.96 -13.61
CA VAL A 30 5.67 -0.17 -13.47
C VAL A 30 6.86 -0.90 -14.10
N SER A 31 7.01 -2.20 -13.84
CA SER A 31 8.13 -2.99 -14.36
C SER A 31 8.10 -3.10 -15.89
N PHE A 32 6.94 -3.44 -16.47
CA PHE A 32 6.77 -3.57 -17.92
C PHE A 32 6.61 -2.23 -18.63
N GLY A 33 5.97 -1.25 -17.99
CA GLY A 33 5.78 0.08 -18.56
C GLY A 33 7.10 0.80 -18.81
N VAL A 34 8.04 0.73 -17.88
CA VAL A 34 9.38 1.33 -18.07
C VAL A 34 10.11 0.69 -19.25
N VAL A 35 9.97 -0.62 -19.45
CA VAL A 35 10.63 -1.35 -20.55
C VAL A 35 9.96 -1.05 -21.89
N LEU A 36 8.62 -1.07 -21.95
CA LEU A 36 7.87 -0.82 -23.19
C LEU A 36 8.05 0.61 -23.71
N PHE A 37 8.17 1.58 -22.80
CA PHE A 37 8.38 2.99 -23.16
C PHE A 37 9.84 3.40 -23.09
N ALA A 38 10.79 2.45 -23.03
CA ALA A 38 12.21 2.74 -22.81
C ALA A 38 12.78 3.74 -23.83
N GLU A 39 12.47 3.59 -25.12
CA GLU A 39 12.92 4.53 -26.17
C GLU A 39 12.41 5.95 -25.96
N SER A 40 11.13 6.10 -25.59
CA SER A 40 10.51 7.41 -25.36
C SER A 40 11.06 8.06 -24.07
N LEU A 41 11.25 7.24 -23.04
CA LEU A 41 11.77 7.64 -21.72
C LEU A 41 13.28 7.91 -21.72
N GLN A 42 14.03 7.38 -22.70
CA GLN A 42 15.47 7.61 -22.83
C GLN A 42 15.82 9.09 -23.03
N SER A 43 14.89 9.87 -23.61
CA SER A 43 15.04 11.33 -23.76
C SER A 43 15.03 12.08 -22.41
N PHE A 44 14.44 11.47 -21.37
CA PHE A 44 14.43 12.03 -20.02
C PHE A 44 15.62 11.47 -19.24
N THR A 45 16.41 12.37 -18.67
CA THR A 45 17.57 12.02 -17.83
C THR A 45 17.35 12.51 -16.41
N VAL A 46 17.66 11.68 -15.43
CA VAL A 46 17.67 12.01 -14.01
C VAL A 46 19.11 11.92 -13.54
N MET A 47 19.65 13.03 -13.03
CA MET A 47 21.06 13.12 -12.60
C MET A 47 22.06 12.69 -13.69
N GLY A 48 21.74 12.90 -14.96
CA GLY A 48 22.59 12.53 -16.09
C GLY A 48 22.49 11.06 -16.54
N ILE A 49 21.66 10.25 -15.88
CA ILE A 49 21.39 8.85 -16.28
C ILE A 49 20.01 8.80 -16.97
N PRO A 50 19.85 8.09 -18.10
CA PRO A 50 18.55 7.98 -18.74
C PRO A 50 17.55 7.27 -17.81
N LEU A 51 16.33 7.79 -17.79
CA LEU A 51 15.29 7.41 -16.83
C LEU A 51 15.01 5.90 -16.77
N PRO A 52 15.01 5.13 -17.88
CA PRO A 52 14.82 3.68 -17.83
C PRO A 52 15.88 2.96 -16.99
N TYR A 53 17.14 3.39 -17.08
CA TYR A 53 18.24 2.81 -16.29
C TYR A 53 18.14 3.20 -14.82
N TYR A 54 17.77 4.45 -14.51
CA TYR A 54 17.50 4.88 -13.14
C TYR A 54 16.36 4.07 -12.50
N MET A 55 15.28 3.82 -13.26
CA MET A 55 14.16 3.02 -12.80
C MET A 55 14.56 1.55 -12.53
N GLY A 56 15.44 0.98 -13.34
CA GLY A 56 16.02 -0.35 -13.08
C GLY A 56 16.88 -0.41 -11.81
N ALA A 57 17.63 0.66 -11.51
CA ALA A 57 18.53 0.70 -10.36
C ALA A 57 17.84 1.04 -9.03
N GLN A 58 16.99 2.07 -9.00
CA GLN A 58 16.34 2.56 -7.77
C GLN A 58 14.81 2.64 -7.88
N GLY A 59 14.27 2.67 -9.09
CA GLY A 59 12.83 2.77 -9.32
C GLY A 59 12.03 1.64 -8.67
N ALA A 60 12.55 0.42 -8.64
CA ALA A 60 11.91 -0.71 -7.96
C ALA A 60 11.73 -0.46 -6.46
N ILE A 61 12.77 0.03 -5.77
CA ILE A 61 12.73 0.35 -4.33
C ILE A 61 11.77 1.51 -4.05
N ILE A 62 11.82 2.57 -4.85
CA ILE A 62 10.95 3.74 -4.68
C ILE A 62 9.49 3.34 -4.88
N THR A 63 9.21 2.55 -5.91
CA THR A 63 7.87 2.01 -6.19
C THR A 63 7.39 1.13 -5.03
N PHE A 64 8.26 0.28 -4.49
CA PHE A 64 7.94 -0.57 -3.36
C PHE A 64 7.58 0.24 -2.10
N ILE A 65 8.36 1.28 -1.76
CA ILE A 65 8.07 2.17 -0.64
C ILE A 65 6.75 2.92 -0.86
N ALA A 66 6.50 3.42 -2.07
CA ALA A 66 5.23 4.06 -2.40
C ALA A 66 4.04 3.11 -2.20
N LEU A 67 4.16 1.87 -2.66
CA LEU A 67 3.14 0.83 -2.46
C LEU A 67 2.90 0.54 -0.98
N LEU A 68 3.94 0.51 -0.14
CA LEU A 68 3.79 0.35 1.31
C LEU A 68 2.99 1.50 1.93
N PHE A 69 3.29 2.74 1.56
CA PHE A 69 2.54 3.91 2.03
C PHE A 69 1.07 3.86 1.61
N PHE A 70 0.81 3.55 0.33
CA PHE A 70 -0.55 3.36 -0.16
C PHE A 70 -1.26 2.22 0.57
N ASN A 71 -0.56 1.14 0.85
CA ASN A 71 -1.12 0.03 1.61
C ASN A 71 -1.53 0.45 3.03
N ALA A 72 -0.67 1.15 3.76
CA ALA A 72 -0.99 1.64 5.10
C ALA A 72 -2.26 2.51 5.10
N ILE A 73 -2.33 3.50 4.21
CA ILE A 73 -3.49 4.41 4.12
C ILE A 73 -4.77 3.64 3.79
N ILE A 74 -4.70 2.72 2.82
CA ILE A 74 -5.88 1.95 2.42
C ILE A 74 -6.30 0.99 3.55
N SER A 75 -5.34 0.35 4.22
CA SER A 75 -5.60 -0.51 5.38
C SER A 75 -6.32 0.25 6.49
N ASP A 76 -5.91 1.47 6.81
CA ASP A 76 -6.60 2.31 7.82
C ASP A 76 -8.05 2.61 7.41
N VAL A 77 -8.29 2.92 6.14
CA VAL A 77 -9.65 3.15 5.61
C VAL A 77 -10.50 1.89 5.67
N VAL A 78 -9.93 0.73 5.37
CA VAL A 78 -10.59 -0.57 5.44
C VAL A 78 -10.95 -0.91 6.89
N ASP A 79 -10.00 -0.78 7.81
CA ASP A 79 -10.22 -1.09 9.21
C ASP A 79 -11.27 -0.15 9.84
N LYS A 80 -11.29 1.13 9.43
CA LYS A 80 -12.36 2.07 9.80
C LYS A 80 -13.73 1.66 9.26
N LYS A 81 -13.83 1.17 8.02
CA LYS A 81 -15.09 0.67 7.42
C LYS A 81 -15.64 -0.56 8.14
N PHE A 82 -14.77 -1.45 8.60
CA PHE A 82 -15.18 -2.67 9.30
C PHE A 82 -15.29 -2.48 10.83
N GLY A 83 -15.00 -1.28 11.35
CA GLY A 83 -15.08 -0.95 12.77
C GLY A 83 -14.06 -1.72 13.61
N LEU A 84 -12.92 -2.07 13.00
CA LEU A 84 -11.84 -2.81 13.64
C LEU A 84 -10.85 -1.90 14.40
N VAL A 85 -11.03 -0.59 14.31
CA VAL A 85 -10.26 0.39 15.08
C VAL A 85 -10.64 0.23 16.55
N PRO A 86 -9.73 -0.24 17.43
CA PRO A 86 -9.94 -0.15 18.86
C PRO A 86 -10.08 1.34 19.17
N LYS A 87 -11.15 1.74 19.87
CA LYS A 87 -11.12 3.04 20.53
C LYS A 87 -9.94 2.95 21.49
N GLU A 88 -8.94 3.81 21.29
CA GLU A 88 -8.03 4.12 22.38
C GLU A 88 -8.90 4.67 23.50
N ASP A 89 -9.18 3.82 24.48
CA ASP A 89 -9.78 4.20 25.75
C ASP A 89 -8.81 5.18 26.40
N SER A 90 -9.00 6.45 26.08
CA SER A 90 -8.28 7.62 26.62
C SER A 90 -8.62 7.85 28.11
N ASP A 91 -9.32 6.91 28.74
CA ASP A 91 -9.83 6.98 30.10
C ASP A 91 -8.88 6.39 31.17
N GLN A 92 -7.73 5.83 30.80
CA GLN A 92 -6.78 5.32 31.81
C GLN A 92 -5.98 6.41 32.54
N ASN A 93 -5.97 7.66 32.09
CA ASN A 93 -5.22 8.73 32.73
C ASN A 93 -6.00 9.50 33.83
N GLN A 94 -7.23 9.08 34.16
CA GLN A 94 -8.04 9.72 35.23
C GLN A 94 -8.08 8.94 36.55
N VAL A 95 -7.64 7.69 36.59
CA VAL A 95 -7.72 6.84 37.81
C VAL A 95 -6.44 6.80 38.65
N VAL A 96 -5.36 7.47 38.24
CA VAL A 96 -4.05 7.44 38.93
C VAL A 96 -3.83 8.63 39.88
N ASN A 97 -4.73 9.63 39.86
CA ASN A 97 -4.67 10.83 40.73
C ASN A 97 -5.87 10.92 41.71
N GLN A 98 -6.21 9.83 42.38
CA GLN A 98 -7.07 9.84 43.57
C GLN A 98 -6.39 9.16 44.74
#